data_AF-A0A6A3IPA4-F1
#
_entry.id   AF-A0A6A3IPA4-F1
#
_cell.length_a   1.000
_cell.length_b   1.000
_cell.length_c   1.000
_cell.angle_alpha   90.00
_cell.angle_beta   90.00
_cell.angle_gamma   90.00
#
_symmetry.space_group_name_H-M   'P 1'
#
loop_
_entity.id
_entity.type
_entity.pdbx_description
1 polymer ?
#
loop_
_entity_poly.entity_id
_entity_poly.type
_entity_poly.pdbx_seq_one_letter_code
_entity_poly.pdbx_strand_id
1 'polypeptide(L)'
;MRWAAQLANVDFTSQKPHCAAQVYQYTSTTSSKLNHEVVRLTFLAAVASLVAIHAEVTYINHDRVQPFPQPKPTDSEKAAVKYKPRLHVSYGCQPYPAVQADGAVSAGLRGTGPANGECTGSTLGSQVYARSDWYKDKWAIMYAWYLPKGQYDRYRRRHFWEVAVVWLDNPSPENSTMLGVSLNSVWRLKTYTPVEA
;
A
#
# COMPACT_ATOMS: atom_id res chain seq x y z
N MET A 1 -2.31 11.83 -3.82
CA MET A 1 -2.48 10.46 -3.27
C MET A 1 -1.46 10.31 -2.15
N ARG A 2 -1.89 10.19 -0.88
CA ARG A 2 -0.99 10.05 0.27
C ARG A 2 -1.43 8.82 1.06
N TRP A 3 -0.48 7.98 1.45
CA TRP A 3 -0.70 6.84 2.34
C TRP A 3 -0.85 7.34 3.78
N ALA A 4 -1.89 6.93 4.50
CA ALA A 4 -2.04 7.20 5.93
C ALA A 4 -1.28 6.17 6.79
N ALA A 5 -0.08 5.79 6.35
CA ALA A 5 0.98 5.28 7.21
C ALA A 5 2.10 6.29 7.01
N GLN A 6 2.28 7.17 7.99
CA GLN A 6 3.29 8.20 7.96
C GLN A 6 4.66 7.51 8.08
N LEU A 7 5.15 7.07 6.92
CA LEU A 7 6.56 6.83 6.64
C LEU A 7 7.24 8.17 6.88
N ALA A 8 7.74 8.40 8.09
CA ALA A 8 8.67 9.48 8.33
C ALA A 8 9.82 9.29 7.33
N ASN A 9 9.89 10.21 6.36
CA ASN A 9 10.89 10.33 5.29
C ASN A 9 10.64 9.61 3.95
N VAL A 10 9.40 9.29 3.58
CA VAL A 10 9.09 9.09 2.14
C VAL A 10 8.05 10.11 1.68
N ASP A 11 8.54 11.14 1.00
CA ASP A 11 7.73 12.19 0.40
C ASP A 11 6.99 11.68 -0.84
N PHE A 12 5.77 11.19 -0.65
CA PHE A 12 4.87 10.79 -1.75
C PHE A 12 4.11 11.98 -2.37
N THR A 13 4.43 13.21 -1.98
CA THR A 13 3.75 14.42 -2.47
C THR A 13 4.30 14.90 -3.81
N SER A 14 5.41 14.30 -4.26
CA SER A 14 6.00 14.49 -5.58
C SER A 14 5.42 13.58 -6.69
N GLN A 15 4.45 12.71 -6.42
CA GLN A 15 3.84 11.87 -7.47
C GLN A 15 2.56 12.50 -8.03
N LYS A 16 2.74 13.63 -8.73
CA LYS A 16 2.06 13.85 -10.02
C LYS A 16 2.54 12.77 -11.00
N PRO A 17 1.77 12.41 -12.04
CA PRO A 17 2.16 11.35 -12.96
C PRO A 17 3.42 11.77 -13.73
N HIS A 18 4.58 11.46 -13.17
CA HIS A 18 5.85 11.58 -13.85
C HIS A 18 6.18 10.23 -14.49
N CYS A 19 5.33 9.78 -15.40
CA CYS A 19 5.85 9.45 -16.73
C CYS A 19 6.04 10.78 -17.49
N ALA A 20 6.77 11.71 -16.90
CA ALA A 20 7.41 12.75 -17.64
C ALA A 20 8.67 12.06 -18.14
N ALA A 21 8.62 11.55 -19.36
CA ALA A 21 9.78 11.75 -20.21
C ALA A 21 10.09 13.25 -20.08
N GLN A 22 11.12 13.60 -19.30
CA GLN A 22 11.63 14.94 -19.35
C GLN A 22 12.08 15.09 -20.81
N VAL A 23 11.29 15.83 -21.58
CA VAL A 23 11.77 16.40 -22.83
C VAL A 23 12.87 17.35 -22.38
N TYR A 24 14.10 16.85 -22.31
CA TYR A 24 15.26 17.69 -22.27
C TYR A 24 15.19 18.51 -23.55
N GLN A 25 14.85 19.79 -23.42
CA GLN A 25 15.05 20.72 -24.53
C GLN A 25 16.56 20.81 -24.71
N TYR A 26 17.09 19.99 -25.61
CA TYR A 26 18.44 20.15 -26.11
C TYR A 26 18.43 21.41 -26.97
N THR A 27 19.01 22.50 -26.45
CA THR A 27 19.41 23.62 -27.30
C THR A 27 20.51 23.10 -28.22
N SER A 28 20.12 22.76 -29.45
CA SER A 28 21.05 22.56 -30.56
C SER A 28 21.81 23.86 -30.77
N THR A 29 23.00 23.98 -30.17
CA THR A 29 23.97 24.98 -30.59
C THR A 29 24.60 24.40 -31.85
N THR A 30 24.16 24.88 -33.00
CA THR A 30 24.70 24.49 -34.30
C THR A 30 26.13 24.99 -34.43
N SER A 31 27.10 24.23 -33.91
CA SER A 31 28.50 24.46 -34.21
C SER A 31 28.88 23.59 -35.40
N SER A 32 29.13 24.23 -36.53
CA SER A 32 29.62 23.58 -37.74
C SER A 32 30.91 22.81 -37.45
N LYS A 33 30.89 21.52 -37.84
CA LYS A 33 31.94 20.48 -37.78
C LYS A 33 31.93 19.59 -36.53
N LEU A 34 31.04 18.59 -36.52
CA LEU A 34 31.15 17.43 -35.63
C LEU A 34 32.16 16.44 -36.22
N ASN A 35 33.24 16.16 -35.47
CA ASN A 35 34.21 15.12 -35.81
C ASN A 35 33.64 13.74 -35.42
N HIS A 36 33.72 12.75 -36.33
CA HIS A 36 33.18 11.40 -36.14
C HIS A 36 33.69 10.69 -34.85
N GLU A 37 34.89 11.04 -34.37
CA GLU A 37 35.46 10.50 -33.14
C GLU A 37 34.72 10.98 -31.89
N VAL A 38 34.29 12.26 -31.87
CA VAL A 38 33.57 12.86 -30.73
C VAL A 38 32.19 12.23 -30.59
N VAL A 39 31.53 11.88 -31.70
CA VAL A 39 30.22 11.20 -31.71
C VAL A 39 30.32 9.76 -31.19
N ARG A 40 31.43 9.05 -31.50
CA ARG A 40 31.65 7.69 -30.98
C ARG A 40 31.96 7.67 -29.49
N LEU A 41 32.75 8.62 -29.01
CA LEU A 41 33.09 8.74 -27.58
C LEU A 41 31.87 9.11 -26.72
N THR A 42 30.97 9.96 -27.21
CA THR A 42 29.74 10.32 -26.47
C THR A 42 28.71 9.19 -26.43
N PHE A 43 28.59 8.38 -27.49
CA PHE A 43 27.71 7.21 -27.49
C PHE A 43 28.16 6.10 -26.52
N LEU A 44 29.48 5.88 -26.37
CA LEU A 44 30.01 4.91 -25.41
C LEU A 44 29.81 5.35 -23.94
N ALA A 45 29.91 6.65 -23.64
CA ALA A 45 29.68 7.17 -22.30
C ALA A 45 28.21 7.08 -21.86
N ALA A 46 27.25 7.24 -22.79
CA ALA A 46 25.83 7.16 -22.50
C ALA A 46 25.37 5.73 -22.14
N VAL A 47 25.99 4.69 -22.73
CA VAL A 47 25.65 3.28 -22.43
C VAL A 47 26.21 2.83 -21.07
N ALA A 48 27.30 3.43 -20.59
CA ALA A 48 27.91 3.10 -19.30
C ALA A 48 27.13 3.60 -18.06
N SER A 49 26.08 4.41 -18.24
CA SER A 49 25.41 5.13 -17.13
C SER A 49 24.12 4.46 -16.61
N LEU A 50 23.69 3.34 -17.19
CA LEU A 50 22.54 2.57 -16.70
C LEU A 50 22.96 1.58 -15.59
N VAL A 51 23.26 2.12 -14.40
CA VAL A 51 23.31 1.29 -13.20
C VAL A 51 21.88 0.99 -12.79
N ALA A 52 21.38 -0.19 -13.13
CA ALA A 52 20.10 -0.68 -12.62
C ALA A 52 20.22 -0.88 -11.10
N ILE A 53 19.67 0.06 -10.32
CA ILE A 53 19.51 -0.10 -8.87
C ILE A 53 18.51 -1.24 -8.66
N HIS A 54 19.03 -2.44 -8.40
CA HIS A 54 18.20 -3.54 -7.96
C HIS A 54 17.88 -3.29 -6.48
N ALA A 55 16.66 -2.80 -6.21
CA ALA A 55 16.16 -2.76 -4.84
C ALA A 55 15.91 -4.21 -4.39
N GLU A 56 16.84 -4.77 -3.63
CA GLU A 56 16.66 -6.08 -3.01
C GLU A 56 15.59 -5.98 -1.92
N VAL A 57 14.53 -6.79 -2.04
CA VAL A 57 13.46 -6.83 -1.04
C VAL A 57 13.90 -7.71 0.12
N THR A 58 14.07 -7.11 1.30
CA THR A 58 14.40 -7.86 2.52
C THR A 58 13.14 -8.49 3.10
N TYR A 59 13.14 -9.83 3.24
CA TYR A 59 12.07 -10.58 3.88
C TYR A 59 12.47 -10.96 5.31
N ILE A 60 11.60 -10.68 6.27
CA ILE A 60 11.78 -11.00 7.70
C ILE A 60 10.63 -11.85 8.23
N ASN A 61 10.84 -12.56 9.34
CA ASN A 61 9.79 -13.37 9.95
C ASN A 61 8.54 -12.53 10.26
N HIS A 62 7.35 -13.11 10.09
CA HIS A 62 6.08 -12.39 10.21
C HIS A 62 5.84 -11.80 11.61
N ASP A 63 6.44 -12.39 12.64
CA ASP A 63 6.38 -11.97 14.04
C ASP A 63 7.47 -10.97 14.45
N ARG A 64 8.33 -10.56 13.50
CA ARG A 64 9.40 -9.57 13.72
C ARG A 64 9.15 -8.24 13.02
N VAL A 65 8.12 -8.15 12.19
CA VAL A 65 7.77 -6.90 11.50
C VAL A 65 7.21 -5.90 12.50
N GLN A 66 7.85 -4.73 12.59
CA GLN A 66 7.41 -3.67 13.48
C GLN A 66 6.18 -2.94 12.90
N PRO A 67 5.07 -2.81 13.65
CA PRO A 67 3.95 -1.98 13.23
C PRO A 67 4.31 -0.50 13.23
N PHE A 68 3.58 0.27 12.45
CA PHE A 68 3.62 1.73 12.50
C PHE A 68 2.67 2.21 13.60
N PRO A 69 3.13 3.11 14.51
CA PRO A 69 2.21 3.80 15.40
C PRO A 69 1.23 4.62 14.58
N GLN A 70 -0.03 4.71 15.02
CA GLN A 70 -1.01 5.57 14.35
C GLN A 70 -0.59 7.04 14.54
N PRO A 71 -0.26 7.78 13.47
CA PRO A 71 0.14 9.17 13.59
C PRO A 71 -1.06 10.05 13.98
N LYS A 72 -0.77 11.29 14.41
CA LYS A 72 -1.79 12.32 14.52
C LYS A 72 -2.32 12.63 13.12
N PRO A 73 -3.63 12.48 12.86
CA PRO A 73 -4.16 12.62 11.50
C PRO A 73 -4.07 14.07 11.02
N THR A 74 -3.66 14.24 9.76
CA THR A 74 -3.90 15.46 8.98
C THR A 74 -5.39 15.60 8.66
N ASP A 75 -5.82 16.78 8.17
CA ASP A 75 -7.23 17.02 7.84
C ASP A 75 -7.79 16.00 6.84
N SER A 76 -7.01 15.59 5.85
CA SER A 76 -7.39 14.56 4.87
C SER A 76 -7.48 13.14 5.44
N GLU A 77 -6.88 12.88 6.60
CA GLU A 77 -6.81 11.55 7.22
C GLU A 77 -7.83 11.37 8.35
N LYS A 78 -8.39 12.47 8.87
CA LYS A 78 -9.36 12.43 9.97
C LYS A 78 -10.56 11.54 9.67
N ALA A 79 -11.07 11.53 8.44
CA ALA A 79 -12.16 10.62 8.05
C ALA A 79 -11.74 9.15 8.11
N ALA A 80 -10.52 8.80 7.69
CA ALA A 80 -10.02 7.44 7.78
C ALA A 80 -9.82 6.98 9.23
N VAL A 81 -9.52 7.91 10.14
CA VAL A 81 -9.48 7.61 11.58
C VAL A 81 -10.88 7.47 12.16
N LYS A 82 -11.82 8.36 11.80
CA LYS A 82 -13.21 8.35 12.27
C LYS A 82 -13.95 7.06 11.86
N TYR A 83 -13.81 6.65 10.61
CA TYR A 83 -14.52 5.50 10.03
C TYR A 83 -13.71 4.21 10.05
N LYS A 84 -12.67 4.13 10.89
CA LYS A 84 -11.83 2.94 11.00
C LYS A 84 -12.69 1.75 11.49
N PRO A 85 -12.83 0.67 10.69
CA PRO A 85 -13.66 -0.46 11.06
C PRO A 85 -13.08 -1.22 12.26
N ARG A 86 -13.97 -1.84 13.04
CA ARG A 86 -13.60 -2.86 14.02
C ARG A 86 -13.58 -4.21 13.31
N LEU A 87 -12.43 -4.87 13.28
CA LEU A 87 -12.31 -6.22 12.74
C LEU A 87 -12.49 -7.25 13.87
N HIS A 88 -13.48 -8.12 13.72
CA HIS A 88 -13.62 -9.30 14.56
C HIS A 88 -13.12 -10.53 13.82
N VAL A 89 -12.05 -11.15 14.33
CA VAL A 89 -11.47 -12.37 13.77
C VAL A 89 -12.10 -13.57 14.45
N SER A 90 -13.07 -14.21 13.79
CA SER A 90 -13.72 -15.43 14.28
C SER A 90 -12.95 -16.70 13.91
N TYR A 91 -12.11 -16.65 12.88
CA TYR A 91 -11.35 -17.79 12.38
C TYR A 91 -10.07 -17.34 11.65
N GLY A 92 -9.03 -18.18 11.68
CA GLY A 92 -7.77 -17.92 10.99
C GLY A 92 -6.81 -17.03 11.77
N CYS A 93 -5.91 -16.35 11.06
CA CYS A 93 -4.90 -15.49 11.67
C CYS A 93 -5.48 -14.16 12.18
N GLN A 94 -4.87 -13.60 13.22
CA GLN A 94 -5.01 -12.18 13.53
C GLN A 94 -4.26 -11.32 12.49
N PRO A 95 -4.54 -10.01 12.38
CA PRO A 95 -3.78 -9.14 11.50
C PRO A 95 -2.38 -8.84 12.02
N TYR A 96 -1.40 -8.86 11.12
CA TYR A 96 0.02 -8.57 11.38
C TYR A 96 0.49 -7.38 10.53
N PRO A 97 1.61 -6.73 10.90
CA PRO A 97 2.27 -5.78 10.03
C PRO A 97 2.87 -6.51 8.81
N ALA A 98 2.58 -6.00 7.61
CA ALA A 98 3.10 -6.54 6.35
C ALA A 98 4.49 -6.00 6.00
N VAL A 99 4.79 -4.78 6.45
CA VAL A 99 5.99 -4.01 6.12
C VAL A 99 6.34 -3.12 7.31
N GLN A 100 7.63 -2.84 7.50
CA GLN A 100 8.12 -1.91 8.53
C GLN A 100 8.88 -0.73 7.90
N ALA A 101 9.37 0.19 8.73
CA ALA A 101 9.88 1.50 8.30
C ALA A 101 11.10 1.45 7.35
N ASP A 102 11.95 0.44 7.45
CA ASP A 102 13.12 0.25 6.57
C ASP A 102 12.77 -0.42 5.22
N GLY A 103 11.51 -0.73 4.98
CA GLY A 103 11.03 -1.41 3.77
C GLY A 103 11.12 -2.93 3.82
N ALA A 104 11.61 -3.54 4.91
CA ALA A 104 11.54 -4.98 5.08
C ALA A 104 10.08 -5.44 5.18
N VAL A 105 9.79 -6.57 4.55
CA VAL A 105 8.43 -7.13 4.44
C VAL A 105 8.30 -8.47 5.14
N SER A 106 7.10 -8.77 5.62
CA SER A 106 6.78 -10.07 6.20
C SER A 106 6.98 -11.18 5.18
N ALA A 107 7.77 -12.19 5.54
CA ALA A 107 7.89 -13.46 4.83
C ALA A 107 6.62 -14.33 4.94
N GLY A 108 5.67 -13.93 5.79
CA GLY A 108 4.43 -14.66 6.05
C GLY A 108 4.65 -16.04 6.65
N LEU A 109 3.56 -16.81 6.73
CA LEU A 109 3.58 -18.19 7.18
C LEU A 109 3.22 -19.13 6.03
N ARG A 110 3.82 -20.32 6.04
CA ARG A 110 3.38 -21.37 5.12
C ARG A 110 1.93 -21.72 5.46
N GLY A 111 1.10 -21.94 4.45
CA GLY A 111 -0.29 -22.40 4.60
C GLY A 111 -0.38 -23.85 5.05
N THR A 112 0.29 -24.22 6.14
CA THR A 112 0.33 -25.55 6.76
C THR A 112 -0.11 -25.47 8.24
N GLY A 113 -0.39 -26.63 8.85
CA GLY A 113 -0.86 -26.71 10.24
C GLY A 113 -2.29 -26.16 10.47
N PRO A 114 -2.65 -25.83 11.72
CA PRO A 114 -3.91 -25.15 12.03
C PRO A 114 -4.01 -23.79 11.34
N ALA A 115 -5.25 -23.36 11.01
CA ALA A 115 -5.49 -22.12 10.28
C ALA A 115 -4.97 -20.87 11.02
N ASN A 116 -5.04 -20.87 12.35
CA ASN A 116 -4.51 -19.82 13.22
C ASN A 116 -3.13 -20.18 13.83
N GLY A 117 -2.55 -21.32 13.45
CA GLY A 117 -1.28 -21.78 14.03
C GLY A 117 -0.16 -20.79 13.74
N GLU A 118 0.56 -20.37 14.79
CA GLU A 118 1.66 -19.39 14.76
C GLU A 118 1.25 -17.97 14.33
N CYS A 119 -0.05 -17.67 14.25
CA CYS A 119 -0.57 -16.35 13.87
C CYS A 119 -1.75 -15.88 14.73
N THR A 120 -1.74 -16.18 16.03
CA THR A 120 -2.79 -15.79 16.99
C THR A 120 -2.69 -14.34 17.46
N GLY A 121 -1.69 -13.59 17.00
CA GLY A 121 -1.43 -12.20 17.38
C GLY A 121 0.07 -11.95 17.55
N SER A 122 0.58 -10.85 17.00
CA SER A 122 1.97 -10.45 17.21
C SER A 122 2.15 -9.83 18.59
N THR A 123 3.25 -10.16 19.27
CA THR A 123 3.65 -9.48 20.52
C THR A 123 4.04 -8.02 20.29
N LEU A 124 4.36 -7.64 19.05
CA LEU A 124 4.67 -6.27 18.64
C LEU A 124 3.41 -5.43 18.37
N GLY A 125 2.24 -6.07 18.27
CA GLY A 125 0.98 -5.41 17.94
C GLY A 125 0.48 -5.70 16.53
N SER A 126 -0.71 -5.20 16.22
CA SER A 126 -1.41 -5.41 14.95
C SER A 126 -1.26 -4.20 14.01
N GLN A 127 -1.73 -4.33 12.77
CA GLN A 127 -1.72 -3.24 11.79
C GLN A 127 -2.97 -3.27 10.91
N VAL A 128 -3.48 -2.09 10.61
CA VAL A 128 -4.43 -1.84 9.51
C VAL A 128 -3.84 -0.76 8.60
N TYR A 129 -4.09 -0.89 7.31
CA TYR A 129 -3.67 0.07 6.29
C TYR A 129 -4.91 0.75 5.74
N ALA A 130 -4.82 2.05 5.45
CA ALA A 130 -5.92 2.80 4.85
C ALA A 130 -5.45 3.61 3.64
N ARG A 131 -6.30 3.68 2.62
CA ARG A 131 -6.14 4.56 1.46
C ARG A 131 -7.50 5.08 1.01
N SER A 132 -7.57 6.35 0.69
CA SER A 132 -8.82 7.00 0.27
C SER A 132 -8.67 7.78 -1.02
N ASP A 133 -9.77 7.84 -1.78
CA ASP A 133 -9.89 8.67 -2.98
C ASP A 133 -11.36 8.87 -3.38
N TRP A 134 -11.60 9.80 -4.29
CA TRP A 134 -12.89 9.96 -4.95
C TRP A 134 -13.11 8.87 -6.00
N TYR A 135 -14.31 8.28 -6.00
CA TYR A 135 -14.75 7.36 -7.04
C TYR A 135 -16.24 7.54 -7.32
N LYS A 136 -16.59 7.95 -8.54
CA LYS A 136 -17.98 8.17 -8.99
C LYS A 136 -18.79 9.01 -7.98
N ASP A 137 -18.25 10.20 -7.68
CA ASP A 137 -18.83 11.21 -6.78
C ASP A 137 -19.08 10.73 -5.35
N LYS A 138 -18.34 9.72 -4.90
CA LYS A 138 -18.33 9.22 -3.52
C LYS A 138 -16.90 9.19 -3.02
N TRP A 139 -16.74 9.44 -1.74
CA TRP A 139 -15.45 9.28 -1.08
C TRP A 139 -15.29 7.84 -0.62
N ALA A 140 -14.31 7.13 -1.17
CA ALA A 140 -14.03 5.75 -0.81
C ALA A 140 -12.83 5.69 0.15
N ILE A 141 -12.95 4.97 1.26
CA ILE A 141 -11.83 4.66 2.15
C ILE A 141 -11.66 3.15 2.20
N MET A 142 -10.60 2.67 1.57
CA MET A 142 -10.20 1.27 1.62
C MET A 142 -9.34 1.02 2.86
N TYR A 143 -9.75 0.05 3.67
CA TYR A 143 -8.99 -0.52 4.77
C TYR A 143 -8.51 -1.91 4.38
N ALA A 144 -7.27 -2.23 4.68
CA ALA A 144 -6.69 -3.53 4.41
C ALA A 144 -5.97 -4.10 5.64
N TRP A 145 -6.12 -5.40 5.84
CA TRP A 145 -5.46 -6.16 6.89
C TRP A 145 -4.62 -7.27 6.27
N TYR A 146 -3.36 -7.34 6.68
CA TYR A 146 -2.46 -8.41 6.28
C TYR A 146 -2.51 -9.56 7.28
N LEU A 147 -2.59 -10.76 6.75
CA LEU A 147 -2.60 -12.02 7.47
C LEU A 147 -1.41 -12.86 6.99
N PRO A 148 -0.56 -13.39 7.90
CA PRO A 148 0.64 -14.13 7.50
C PRO A 148 0.34 -15.33 6.59
N LYS A 149 -0.82 -15.96 6.78
CA LYS A 149 -1.39 -17.01 5.92
C LYS A 149 -2.91 -16.93 5.91
N GLY A 150 -3.51 -17.48 4.87
CA GLY A 150 -4.94 -17.69 4.75
C GLY A 150 -5.25 -19.17 4.56
N GLN A 151 -6.26 -19.67 5.25
CA GLN A 151 -6.73 -21.03 5.09
C GLN A 151 -8.26 -21.03 5.06
N TYR A 152 -8.82 -21.40 3.92
CA TYR A 152 -10.26 -21.56 3.73
C TYR A 152 -10.52 -22.88 3.02
N ASP A 153 -11.14 -23.83 3.73
CA ASP A 153 -11.34 -25.20 3.25
C ASP A 153 -10.03 -25.82 2.72
N ARG A 154 -9.96 -26.20 1.43
CA ARG A 154 -8.77 -26.77 0.79
C ARG A 154 -7.79 -25.70 0.29
N TYR A 155 -8.16 -24.43 0.32
CA TYR A 155 -7.33 -23.34 -0.18
C TYR A 155 -6.43 -22.82 0.94
N ARG A 156 -5.12 -23.02 0.77
CA ARG A 156 -4.10 -22.63 1.75
C ARG A 156 -3.08 -21.76 1.05
N ARG A 157 -2.84 -20.55 1.57
CA ARG A 157 -1.97 -19.56 0.95
C ARG A 157 -1.06 -18.92 1.99
N ARG A 158 0.21 -18.74 1.61
CA ARG A 158 1.13 -17.82 2.29
C ARG A 158 0.75 -16.41 1.85
N HIS A 159 0.69 -15.48 2.79
CA HIS A 159 0.15 -14.14 2.62
C HIS A 159 -1.35 -14.15 2.28
N PHE A 160 -2.12 -13.41 3.06
CA PHE A 160 -3.53 -13.20 2.79
C PHE A 160 -3.91 -11.78 3.17
N TRP A 161 -4.85 -11.20 2.42
CA TRP A 161 -5.26 -9.81 2.60
C TRP A 161 -6.78 -9.75 2.63
N GLU A 162 -7.30 -9.13 3.68
CA GLU A 162 -8.71 -8.79 3.82
C GLU A 162 -8.89 -7.29 3.59
N VAL A 163 -9.98 -6.91 2.94
CA VAL A 163 -10.23 -5.53 2.51
C VAL A 163 -11.68 -5.13 2.77
N ALA A 164 -11.86 -3.96 3.35
CA ALA A 164 -13.14 -3.28 3.47
C ALA A 164 -13.07 -1.90 2.80
N VAL A 165 -14.09 -1.51 2.05
CA VAL A 165 -14.22 -0.16 1.50
C VAL A 165 -15.41 0.50 2.15
N VAL A 166 -15.18 1.59 2.88
CA VAL A 166 -16.23 2.46 3.41
C VAL A 166 -16.52 3.54 2.39
N TRP A 167 -17.80 3.70 2.03
CA TRP A 167 -18.27 4.69 1.09
C TRP A 167 -18.93 5.85 1.84
N LEU A 168 -18.45 7.07 1.64
CA LEU A 168 -19.00 8.29 2.21
C LEU A 168 -19.52 9.23 1.12
N ASP A 169 -20.46 10.09 1.47
CA ASP A 169 -20.93 11.20 0.63
C ASP A 169 -19.84 12.29 0.47
N ASN A 170 -19.05 12.53 1.50
CA ASN A 170 -17.96 13.50 1.50
C ASN A 170 -16.82 13.09 2.46
N PRO A 171 -15.59 13.61 2.26
CA PRO A 171 -14.42 13.26 3.08
C PRO A 171 -14.35 13.99 4.43
N SER A 172 -15.27 14.90 4.74
CA SER A 172 -15.14 15.75 5.92
C SER A 172 -15.57 15.00 7.18
N PRO A 173 -14.69 14.87 8.18
CA PRO A 173 -14.96 14.08 9.38
C PRO A 173 -16.12 14.64 10.22
N GLU A 174 -16.47 15.91 10.10
CA GLU A 174 -17.53 16.53 10.92
C GLU A 174 -18.94 16.33 10.33
N ASN A 175 -19.05 16.21 9.00
CA ASN A 175 -20.32 16.28 8.28
C ASN A 175 -20.45 15.23 7.17
N SER A 176 -19.73 14.12 7.26
CA SER A 176 -19.88 12.98 6.36
C SER A 176 -20.91 11.95 6.85
N THR A 177 -21.61 11.34 5.90
CA THR A 177 -22.54 10.24 6.09
C THR A 177 -21.99 8.97 5.44
N MET A 178 -22.08 7.84 6.14
CA MET A 178 -21.73 6.55 5.56
C MET A 178 -22.84 6.08 4.63
N LEU A 179 -22.52 5.88 3.36
CA LEU A 179 -23.43 5.42 2.31
C LEU A 179 -23.51 3.89 2.25
N GLY A 180 -22.40 3.21 2.55
CA GLY A 180 -22.30 1.76 2.45
C GLY A 180 -20.92 1.22 2.76
N VAL A 181 -20.81 -0.11 2.83
CA VAL A 181 -19.53 -0.81 2.98
C VAL A 181 -19.43 -1.94 1.97
N SER A 182 -18.28 -2.10 1.33
CA SER A 182 -17.95 -3.26 0.50
C SER A 182 -16.89 -4.11 1.19
N LEU A 183 -17.13 -5.41 1.33
CA LEU A 183 -16.20 -6.38 1.92
C LEU A 183 -15.74 -7.37 0.86
N ASN A 184 -14.45 -7.74 0.87
CA ASN A 184 -14.02 -8.86 0.04
C ASN A 184 -14.63 -10.17 0.57
N SER A 185 -15.15 -10.98 -0.35
CA SER A 185 -15.80 -12.26 -0.06
C SER A 185 -15.40 -13.26 -1.13
N VAL A 186 -14.34 -14.01 -0.85
CA VAL A 186 -13.74 -15.02 -1.74
C VAL A 186 -13.30 -14.41 -3.08
N TRP A 187 -14.19 -14.30 -4.07
CA TRP A 187 -13.91 -13.84 -5.43
C TRP A 187 -14.63 -12.53 -5.80
N ARG A 188 -15.44 -11.96 -4.90
CA ARG A 188 -16.27 -10.78 -5.17
C ARG A 188 -16.20 -9.80 -4.00
N LEU A 189 -16.55 -8.54 -4.28
CA LEU A 189 -16.90 -7.59 -3.23
C LEU A 189 -18.41 -7.75 -2.94
N LYS A 190 -18.76 -7.92 -1.67
CA LYS A 190 -20.15 -7.84 -1.18
C LYS A 190 -20.38 -6.46 -0.62
N THR A 191 -21.40 -5.76 -1.12
CA THR A 191 -21.73 -4.39 -0.71
C THR A 191 -23.00 -4.38 0.12
N TYR A 192 -22.98 -3.62 1.22
CA TYR A 192 -24.09 -3.45 2.17
C TYR A 192 -24.51 -1.97 2.17
N THR A 193 -25.76 -1.71 1.79
CA THR A 193 -26.34 -0.37 1.64
C THR A 193 -27.85 -0.37 1.96
N PRO A 194 -28.35 0.45 2.90
CA PRO A 194 -27.56 1.21 3.88
C PRO A 194 -26.85 0.25 4.84
N VAL A 195 -25.91 0.76 5.63
CA VAL A 195 -25.31 -0.03 6.72
C VAL A 195 -26.31 -0.03 7.87
N GLU A 196 -26.81 -1.20 8.26
CA GLU A 196 -27.64 -1.35 9.46
C GLU A 196 -26.79 -0.98 10.68
N ALA A 197 -27.37 -0.16 11.58
CA ALA A 197 -26.71 0.38 12.76
C ALA A 197 -26.60 -0.65 13.89
#